data_AF-A0A978VL43-F1
#
_entry.id   AF-A0A978VL43-F1
#
_cell.length_a   1.000
_cell.length_b   1.000
_cell.length_c   1.000
_cell.angle_alpha   90.00
_cell.angle_beta   90.00
_cell.angle_gamma   90.00
#
_symmetry.space_group_name_H-M   'P 1'
#
loop_
_entity.id
_entity.type
_entity.pdbx_description
1 polymer ?
#
loop_
_entity_poly.entity_id
_entity_poly.type
_entity_poly.pdbx_seq_one_letter_code
_entity_poly.pdbx_strand_id
1 'polypeptide(L)'
;MDILPSLQSVHSMVVYDRHTTSFLSKFPNLTELTLLDIGVSTKSDVEQALASLEKNLQHLQSLYLYHFRDCNMQVVLPSSLTKVTLNRLAGQKMMETLKKLPNLLQLQIKYMEMVKSVDLSVGAGEFSKLLVLELIENRIGSWEMMSGGMRSLWHLIIIMNTFNGNIQVPNPLWLLGDLEFGKMEMDTNVLANSIRNKLRELNYVKEEIIHQFESKWELTLKNGCESLSTYTGKLGIELSW
;
A
#
# COMPACT_ATOMS: atom_id res chain seq x y z
N MET A 1 -31.71 -18.47 -11.67
CA MET A 1 -31.18 -17.10 -11.50
C MET A 1 -29.95 -17.02 -12.38
N ASP A 2 -29.95 -16.05 -13.29
CA ASP A 2 -29.10 -16.07 -14.48
C ASP A 2 -27.68 -15.55 -14.21
N ILE A 3 -26.71 -16.09 -14.96
CA ILE A 3 -25.32 -15.63 -14.98
C ILE A 3 -25.29 -14.31 -15.77
N LEU A 4 -24.52 -13.33 -15.30
CA LEU A 4 -24.39 -12.01 -15.93
C LEU A 4 -22.95 -11.81 -16.44
N PRO A 5 -22.56 -12.45 -17.56
CA PRO A 5 -21.18 -12.47 -18.03
C PRO A 5 -20.70 -11.14 -18.61
N SER A 6 -21.61 -10.19 -18.88
CA SER A 6 -21.27 -8.85 -19.37
C SER A 6 -20.84 -7.90 -18.25
N LEU A 7 -21.12 -8.21 -16.98
CA LEU A 7 -20.75 -7.34 -15.87
C LEU A 7 -19.26 -7.49 -15.56
N GLN A 8 -18.52 -6.39 -15.71
CA GLN A 8 -17.07 -6.34 -15.52
C GLN A 8 -16.66 -5.61 -14.25
N SER A 9 -17.51 -4.73 -13.71
CA SER A 9 -17.16 -3.94 -12.53
C SER A 9 -18.31 -3.88 -11.52
N VAL A 10 -17.98 -4.08 -10.24
CA VAL A 10 -18.88 -3.92 -9.09
C VAL A 10 -18.19 -3.02 -8.08
N HIS A 11 -18.75 -1.83 -7.89
CA HIS A 11 -18.16 -0.77 -7.06
C HIS A 11 -18.65 -0.78 -5.60
N SER A 12 -19.62 -1.62 -5.26
CA SER A 12 -20.02 -1.84 -3.88
C SER A 12 -20.77 -3.15 -3.75
N MET A 13 -20.17 -4.10 -3.04
CA MET A 13 -20.82 -5.33 -2.61
C MET A 13 -20.60 -5.48 -1.11
N VAL A 14 -21.70 -5.47 -0.36
CA VAL A 14 -21.66 -5.72 1.08
C VAL A 14 -21.44 -7.21 1.30
N VAL A 15 -20.39 -7.56 2.05
CA VAL A 15 -20.26 -8.87 2.65
C VAL A 15 -21.30 -8.91 3.76
N TYR A 16 -22.25 -9.83 3.64
CA TYR A 16 -23.34 -9.98 4.61
C TYR A 16 -23.25 -11.37 5.26
N ASP A 17 -23.20 -12.41 4.44
CA ASP A 17 -23.09 -13.80 4.85
C ASP A 17 -22.48 -14.68 3.74
N ARG A 18 -22.52 -16.00 3.94
CA ARG A 18 -22.16 -17.03 2.94
C ARG A 18 -22.79 -16.84 1.56
N HIS A 19 -23.94 -16.18 1.41
CA HIS A 19 -24.57 -15.95 0.10
C HIS A 19 -23.75 -15.00 -0.78
N THR A 20 -22.87 -14.19 -0.20
CA THR A 20 -21.88 -13.37 -0.95
C THR A 20 -21.11 -14.24 -1.93
N THR A 21 -20.65 -15.42 -1.51
CA THR A 21 -19.90 -16.36 -2.37
C THR A 21 -20.73 -16.86 -3.56
N SER A 22 -22.01 -17.15 -3.32
CA SER A 22 -22.96 -17.61 -4.35
C SER A 22 -23.37 -16.51 -5.32
N PHE A 23 -23.24 -15.25 -4.90
CA PHE A 23 -23.49 -14.10 -5.73
C PHE A 23 -22.30 -13.81 -6.63
N LEU A 24 -21.08 -13.88 -6.11
CA LEU A 24 -19.83 -13.68 -6.87
C LEU A 24 -19.71 -14.65 -8.05
N SER A 25 -20.15 -15.91 -7.91
CA SER A 25 -20.12 -16.89 -8.99
C SER A 25 -21.02 -16.55 -10.19
N LYS A 26 -21.92 -15.57 -10.05
CA LYS A 26 -22.79 -15.10 -11.16
C LYS A 26 -22.09 -14.09 -12.08
N PHE A 27 -20.90 -13.61 -11.70
CA PHE A 27 -20.14 -12.58 -12.42
C PHE A 27 -18.73 -13.10 -12.79
N PRO A 28 -18.62 -14.15 -13.61
CA PRO A 28 -17.34 -14.82 -13.86
C PRO A 28 -16.30 -13.93 -14.56
N ASN A 29 -16.74 -12.90 -15.27
CA ASN A 29 -15.88 -11.98 -16.03
C ASN A 29 -15.59 -10.66 -15.29
N LEU A 30 -15.83 -10.63 -13.97
CA LEU A 30 -15.58 -9.43 -13.18
C LEU A 30 -14.08 -9.13 -13.14
N THR A 31 -13.70 -7.93 -13.57
CA THR A 31 -12.33 -7.41 -13.55
C THR A 31 -12.10 -6.46 -12.38
N GLU A 32 -13.15 -5.85 -11.84
CA GLU A 32 -13.08 -4.91 -10.72
C GLU A 32 -14.13 -5.21 -9.66
N LEU A 33 -13.71 -5.26 -8.40
CA LEU A 33 -14.58 -5.54 -7.27
C LEU A 33 -14.26 -4.67 -6.07
N THR A 34 -15.28 -4.06 -5.50
CA THR A 34 -15.24 -3.46 -4.17
C THR A 34 -16.08 -4.29 -3.21
N LEU A 35 -15.43 -4.83 -2.17
CA LEU A 35 -16.10 -5.49 -1.06
C LEU A 35 -16.12 -4.56 0.15
N LEU A 36 -17.25 -4.59 0.85
CA LEU A 36 -17.55 -3.76 2.00
C LEU A 36 -17.98 -4.66 3.17
N ASP A 37 -17.26 -4.62 4.28
CA ASP A 37 -17.70 -5.20 5.55
C ASP A 37 -18.32 -4.11 6.43
N ILE A 38 -19.64 -4.14 6.60
CA ILE A 38 -20.36 -3.17 7.45
C ILE A 38 -20.44 -3.63 8.91
N GLY A 39 -19.74 -4.72 9.27
CA GLY A 39 -19.66 -5.19 10.64
C GLY A 39 -20.82 -6.04 11.12
N VAL A 40 -21.66 -6.52 10.18
CA VAL A 40 -22.74 -7.48 10.43
C VAL A 40 -22.33 -8.92 10.11
N SER A 41 -21.29 -9.10 9.30
CA SER A 41 -20.75 -10.41 8.94
C SER A 41 -19.92 -11.02 10.06
N THR A 42 -19.95 -12.35 10.14
CA THR A 42 -19.00 -13.05 11.00
C THR A 42 -17.61 -13.09 10.33
N LYS A 43 -16.58 -13.33 11.15
CA LYS A 43 -15.23 -13.59 10.64
C LYS A 43 -15.21 -14.69 9.57
N SER A 44 -15.97 -15.76 9.78
CA SER A 44 -16.06 -16.88 8.83
C SER A 44 -16.69 -16.47 7.50
N ASP A 45 -17.68 -15.57 7.50
CA ASP A 45 -18.32 -15.10 6.26
C ASP A 45 -17.34 -14.30 5.40
N VAL A 46 -16.55 -13.43 6.05
CA VAL A 46 -15.48 -12.66 5.40
C VAL A 46 -14.41 -13.59 4.82
N GLU A 47 -13.92 -14.57 5.59
CA GLU A 47 -12.94 -15.56 5.11
C GLU A 47 -13.47 -16.31 3.88
N GLN A 48 -14.72 -16.76 3.95
CA GLN A 48 -15.34 -17.51 2.87
C GLN A 48 -15.54 -16.66 1.61
N ALA A 49 -15.97 -15.40 1.78
CA ALA A 49 -16.12 -14.45 0.67
C ALA A 49 -14.77 -14.22 -0.03
N LEU A 50 -13.72 -13.91 0.73
CA LEU A 50 -12.38 -13.67 0.19
C LEU A 50 -11.77 -14.93 -0.46
N ALA A 51 -11.88 -16.09 0.18
CA ALA A 51 -11.39 -17.35 -0.38
C ALA A 51 -12.14 -17.75 -1.66
N SER A 52 -13.40 -17.33 -1.81
CA SER A 52 -14.18 -17.61 -3.02
C SER A 52 -13.74 -16.79 -4.24
N LEU A 53 -13.00 -15.69 -4.03
CA LEU A 53 -12.55 -14.81 -5.12
C LEU A 53 -11.66 -15.56 -6.11
N GLU A 54 -10.67 -16.31 -5.62
CA GLU A 54 -9.75 -17.09 -6.47
C GLU A 54 -10.52 -18.10 -7.35
N LYS A 55 -11.51 -18.77 -6.77
CA LYS A 55 -12.30 -19.79 -7.47
C LYS A 55 -13.25 -19.18 -8.51
N ASN A 56 -13.92 -18.08 -8.15
CA ASN A 56 -15.05 -17.56 -8.92
C ASN A 56 -14.67 -16.43 -9.89
N LEU A 57 -13.58 -15.70 -9.62
CA LEU A 57 -13.24 -14.46 -10.33
C LEU A 57 -11.82 -14.52 -10.90
N GLN A 58 -11.59 -15.45 -11.82
CA GLN A 58 -10.27 -15.65 -12.42
C GLN A 58 -9.77 -14.44 -13.22
N HIS A 59 -10.67 -13.56 -13.65
CA HIS A 59 -10.36 -12.34 -14.40
C HIS A 59 -10.24 -11.09 -13.52
N LEU A 60 -10.32 -11.22 -12.19
CA LEU A 60 -10.27 -10.07 -11.28
C LEU A 60 -8.89 -9.40 -11.28
N GLN A 61 -8.84 -8.15 -11.72
CA GLN A 61 -7.62 -7.35 -11.81
C GLN A 61 -7.52 -6.33 -10.68
N SER A 62 -8.64 -5.76 -10.23
CA SER A 62 -8.70 -4.73 -9.21
C SER A 62 -9.60 -5.16 -8.05
N LEU A 63 -9.05 -5.15 -6.84
CA LEU A 63 -9.79 -5.43 -5.61
C LEU A 63 -9.69 -4.27 -4.63
N TYR A 64 -10.84 -3.78 -4.18
CA TYR A 64 -10.95 -2.79 -3.12
C TYR A 64 -11.64 -3.42 -1.91
N LEU A 65 -10.98 -3.38 -0.75
CA LEU A 65 -11.52 -3.87 0.52
C LEU A 65 -11.77 -2.69 1.47
N TYR A 66 -13.02 -2.50 1.88
CA TYR A 66 -13.42 -1.42 2.79
C TYR A 66 -13.95 -1.95 4.13
N HIS A 67 -13.41 -1.39 5.22
CA HIS A 67 -13.92 -1.54 6.59
C HIS A 67 -13.90 -2.95 7.18
N PHE A 68 -12.93 -3.77 6.75
CA PHE A 68 -12.75 -5.11 7.29
C PHE A 68 -12.02 -5.09 8.64
N ARG A 69 -12.77 -5.27 9.74
CA ARG A 69 -12.29 -5.02 11.11
C ARG A 69 -11.43 -6.13 11.74
N ASP A 70 -11.44 -7.34 11.18
CA ASP A 70 -10.62 -8.45 11.70
C ASP A 70 -10.11 -9.41 10.61
N CYS A 71 -9.40 -8.85 9.62
CA CYS A 71 -8.76 -9.59 8.54
C CYS A 71 -7.40 -10.18 8.93
N ASN A 72 -7.31 -10.81 10.10
CA ASN A 72 -6.16 -11.65 10.46
C ASN A 72 -6.24 -13.04 9.78
N MET A 73 -6.40 -13.01 8.46
CA MET A 73 -6.72 -14.17 7.64
C MET A 73 -5.64 -14.35 6.59
N GLN A 74 -5.20 -15.59 6.42
CA GLN A 74 -4.37 -15.98 5.29
C GLN A 74 -5.32 -16.53 4.24
N VAL A 75 -5.69 -15.68 3.29
CA VAL A 75 -6.57 -16.05 2.17
C VAL A 75 -5.74 -16.18 0.91
N VAL A 76 -6.18 -17.02 -0.02
CA VAL A 76 -5.63 -17.05 -1.36
C VAL A 76 -6.47 -16.11 -2.22
N LEU A 77 -5.82 -15.13 -2.82
CA LEU A 77 -6.44 -14.15 -3.72
C LEU A 77 -6.12 -14.51 -5.18
N PRO A 78 -6.96 -14.10 -6.15
CA PRO A 78 -6.71 -14.35 -7.56
C PRO A 78 -5.31 -13.88 -7.99
N SER A 79 -4.58 -14.73 -8.69
CA SER A 79 -3.25 -14.39 -9.23
C SER A 79 -3.31 -13.34 -10.34
N SER A 80 -4.48 -13.08 -10.91
CA SER A 80 -4.77 -12.04 -11.90
C SER A 80 -4.80 -10.62 -11.32
N LEU A 81 -4.82 -10.46 -9.99
CA LEU A 81 -4.82 -9.16 -9.36
C LEU A 81 -3.56 -8.36 -9.71
N THR A 82 -3.78 -7.18 -10.28
CA THR A 82 -2.75 -6.18 -10.55
C THR A 82 -2.87 -4.97 -9.63
N LYS A 83 -4.04 -4.73 -9.06
CA LYS A 83 -4.30 -3.61 -8.15
C LYS A 83 -5.07 -4.07 -6.91
N VAL A 84 -4.58 -3.67 -5.74
CA VAL A 84 -5.28 -3.87 -4.47
C VAL A 84 -5.33 -2.56 -3.69
N THR A 85 -6.51 -2.24 -3.16
CA THR A 85 -6.70 -1.13 -2.21
C THR A 85 -7.29 -1.67 -0.92
N LEU A 86 -6.60 -1.41 0.19
CA LEU A 86 -7.06 -1.68 1.54
C LEU A 86 -7.45 -0.36 2.19
N ASN A 87 -8.70 -0.23 2.64
CA ASN A 87 -9.18 0.98 3.30
C ASN A 87 -9.89 0.63 4.60
N ARG A 88 -9.48 1.26 5.72
CA ARG A 88 -10.06 0.98 7.05
C ARG A 88 -10.02 -0.49 7.41
N LEU A 89 -8.92 -1.15 7.08
CA LEU A 89 -8.72 -2.56 7.37
C LEU A 89 -7.99 -2.72 8.72
N ALA A 90 -8.27 -3.83 9.39
CA ALA A 90 -7.61 -4.20 10.63
C ALA A 90 -7.17 -5.67 10.57
N GLY A 91 -5.87 -5.90 10.47
CA GLY A 91 -5.28 -7.24 10.41
C GLY A 91 -3.96 -7.27 9.63
N GLN A 92 -2.97 -7.99 10.14
CA GLN A 92 -1.61 -8.02 9.58
C GLN A 92 -1.43 -9.15 8.55
N LYS A 93 -2.17 -10.26 8.69
CA LYS A 93 -1.98 -11.44 7.82
C LYS A 93 -2.32 -11.22 6.35
N MET A 94 -3.17 -10.23 6.04
CA MET A 94 -3.44 -9.86 4.64
C MET A 94 -2.16 -9.47 3.91
N MET A 95 -1.21 -8.82 4.59
CA MET A 95 0.07 -8.44 3.97
C MET A 95 0.88 -9.66 3.52
N GLU A 96 0.83 -10.74 4.29
CA GLU A 96 1.49 -12.01 3.95
C GLU A 96 0.96 -12.65 2.68
N THR A 97 -0.31 -12.42 2.35
CA THR A 97 -0.92 -12.82 1.08
C THR A 97 -0.48 -11.87 -0.04
N LEU A 98 -0.60 -10.55 0.17
CA LEU A 98 -0.36 -9.55 -0.88
C LEU A 98 1.07 -9.57 -1.40
N LYS A 99 2.05 -9.79 -0.51
CA LYS A 99 3.47 -9.82 -0.87
C LYS A 99 3.87 -10.96 -1.79
N LYS A 100 3.03 -11.99 -1.86
CA LYS A 100 3.21 -13.19 -2.71
C LYS A 100 2.43 -13.12 -4.02
N LEU A 101 1.64 -12.07 -4.25
CA LEU A 101 0.87 -11.93 -5.49
C LEU A 101 1.80 -11.70 -6.68
N PRO A 102 1.80 -12.59 -7.69
CA PRO A 102 2.82 -12.60 -8.74
C PRO A 102 2.64 -11.48 -9.77
N ASN A 103 1.46 -10.85 -9.81
CA ASN A 103 1.10 -9.83 -10.80
C ASN A 103 0.71 -8.49 -10.17
N LEU A 104 0.84 -8.34 -8.84
CA LEU A 104 0.48 -7.11 -8.16
C LEU A 104 1.41 -5.97 -8.58
N LEU A 105 0.86 -4.96 -9.22
CA LEU A 105 1.56 -3.76 -9.70
C LEU A 105 1.30 -2.56 -8.81
N GLN A 106 0.10 -2.44 -8.23
CA GLN A 106 -0.28 -1.32 -7.37
C GLN A 106 -0.89 -1.80 -6.06
N LEU A 107 -0.39 -1.29 -4.94
CA LEU A 107 -0.93 -1.49 -3.62
C LEU A 107 -1.19 -0.14 -2.95
N GLN A 108 -2.43 0.09 -2.53
CA GLN A 108 -2.81 1.24 -1.73
C GLN A 108 -3.30 0.78 -0.35
N ILE A 109 -2.76 1.37 0.71
CA ILE A 109 -3.17 1.12 2.10
C ILE A 109 -3.57 2.45 2.72
N LYS A 110 -4.84 2.56 3.14
CA LYS A 110 -5.45 3.81 3.56
C LYS A 110 -6.17 3.68 4.89
N TYR A 111 -6.04 4.67 5.77
CA TYR A 111 -6.88 4.82 6.96
C TYR A 111 -6.96 3.56 7.84
N MET A 112 -5.87 2.80 7.98
CA MET A 112 -5.87 1.63 8.87
C MET A 112 -6.27 2.05 10.29
N GLU A 113 -7.19 1.30 10.92
CA GLU A 113 -7.84 1.75 12.16
C GLU A 113 -6.80 2.15 13.22
N MET A 114 -6.92 3.37 13.76
CA MET A 114 -5.90 4.06 14.57
C MET A 114 -5.31 3.26 15.74
N VAL A 115 -6.05 2.27 16.26
CA VAL A 115 -5.60 1.38 17.34
C VAL A 115 -4.58 0.33 16.88
N LYS A 116 -4.55 -0.04 15.60
CA LYS A 116 -3.64 -1.05 15.05
C LYS A 116 -2.60 -0.39 14.13
N SER A 117 -1.36 -0.83 14.24
CA SER A 117 -0.30 -0.41 13.34
C SER A 117 -0.15 -1.35 12.14
N VAL A 118 0.26 -0.79 11.01
CA VAL A 118 0.72 -1.51 9.83
C VAL A 118 2.18 -1.87 10.03
N ASP A 119 2.49 -3.16 9.96
CA ASP A 119 3.86 -3.64 9.94
C ASP A 119 4.20 -4.04 8.50
N LEU A 120 5.21 -3.38 7.94
CA LEU A 120 5.68 -3.63 6.58
C LEU A 120 6.97 -4.44 6.66
N SER A 121 6.87 -5.77 6.63
CA SER A 121 8.04 -6.65 6.52
C SER A 121 8.08 -7.28 5.14
N VAL A 122 9.08 -6.90 4.35
CA VAL A 122 9.25 -7.33 2.96
C VAL A 122 10.52 -8.15 2.81
N GLY A 123 10.36 -9.45 2.58
CA GLY A 123 11.45 -10.39 2.29
C GLY A 123 12.00 -10.26 0.87
N ALA A 124 13.09 -10.96 0.61
CA ALA A 124 13.70 -11.00 -0.71
C ALA A 124 12.75 -11.61 -1.75
N GLY A 125 12.57 -10.93 -2.89
CA GLY A 125 11.69 -11.37 -3.98
C GLY A 125 10.19 -11.15 -3.73
N GLU A 126 9.80 -10.71 -2.54
CA GLU A 126 8.42 -10.31 -2.25
C GLU A 126 8.09 -8.99 -2.95
N PHE A 127 6.83 -8.84 -3.37
CA PHE A 127 6.39 -7.70 -4.20
C PHE A 127 7.25 -7.50 -5.45
N SER A 128 7.69 -8.58 -6.10
CA SER A 128 8.67 -8.53 -7.19
C SER A 128 8.27 -7.67 -8.40
N LYS A 129 6.96 -7.47 -8.65
CA LYS A 129 6.42 -6.63 -9.72
C LYS A 129 5.73 -5.34 -9.22
N LEU A 130 5.73 -5.08 -7.93
CA LEU A 130 5.04 -3.91 -7.38
C LEU A 130 5.72 -2.65 -7.91
N LEU A 131 4.98 -1.85 -8.67
CA LEU A 131 5.42 -0.58 -9.24
C LEU A 131 5.01 0.59 -8.37
N VAL A 132 3.84 0.52 -7.73
CA VAL A 132 3.25 1.61 -6.97
C VAL A 132 2.86 1.13 -5.57
N LEU A 133 3.43 1.76 -4.55
CA LEU A 133 3.03 1.61 -3.16
C LEU A 133 2.53 2.94 -2.62
N GLU A 134 1.28 2.98 -2.15
CA GLU A 134 0.71 4.14 -1.48
C GLU A 134 0.32 3.80 -0.06
N LEU A 135 0.86 4.56 0.89
CA LEU A 135 0.53 4.52 2.31
C LEU A 135 -0.08 5.88 2.65
N ILE A 136 -1.35 5.93 3.01
CA ILE A 136 -2.05 7.19 3.29
C ILE A 136 -2.78 7.11 4.63
N GLU A 137 -2.48 8.04 5.54
CA GLU A 137 -3.15 8.18 6.83
C GLU A 137 -3.16 6.88 7.66
N ASN A 138 -2.03 6.17 7.70
CA ASN A 138 -1.86 4.98 8.53
C ASN A 138 -0.96 5.25 9.74
N ARG A 139 -1.06 4.37 10.73
CA ARG A 139 -0.05 4.22 11.77
C ARG A 139 0.89 3.09 11.39
N ILE A 140 2.14 3.38 11.07
CA ILE A 140 3.16 2.38 10.71
C ILE A 140 3.91 1.99 12.00
N GLY A 141 3.94 0.69 12.30
CA GLY A 141 4.50 0.13 13.53
C GLY A 141 5.93 -0.32 13.38
N SER A 142 6.25 -0.87 12.21
CA SER A 142 7.57 -1.28 11.79
C SER A 142 7.66 -1.23 10.26
N TRP A 143 8.87 -1.02 9.76
CA TRP A 143 9.18 -1.16 8.34
C TRP A 143 10.53 -1.82 8.20
N GLU A 144 10.54 -3.03 7.66
CA GLU A 144 11.70 -3.84 7.37
C GLU A 144 11.65 -4.26 5.89
N MET A 145 12.79 -4.18 5.21
CA MET A 145 12.91 -4.67 3.85
C MET A 145 14.26 -5.34 3.66
N MET A 146 14.25 -6.59 3.19
CA MET A 146 15.42 -7.31 2.76
C MET A 146 15.84 -6.87 1.35
N SER A 147 17.13 -7.04 1.05
CA SER A 147 17.64 -6.79 -0.31
C SER A 147 16.86 -7.62 -1.35
N GLY A 148 16.47 -6.97 -2.45
CA GLY A 148 15.66 -7.58 -3.52
C GLY A 148 14.15 -7.63 -3.25
N GLY A 149 13.67 -7.15 -2.10
CA GLY A 149 12.25 -6.87 -1.89
C GLY A 149 11.80 -5.63 -2.65
N MET A 150 10.57 -5.63 -3.19
CA MET A 150 10.01 -4.49 -3.95
C MET A 150 10.93 -3.96 -5.07
N ARG A 151 11.72 -4.83 -5.70
CA ARG A 151 12.79 -4.43 -6.65
C ARG A 151 12.33 -3.58 -7.84
N SER A 152 11.06 -3.67 -8.21
CA SER A 152 10.48 -2.94 -9.36
C SER A 152 9.73 -1.68 -8.93
N LEU A 153 9.81 -1.30 -7.65
CA LEU A 153 9.04 -0.18 -7.11
C LEU A 153 9.52 1.11 -7.74
N TRP A 154 8.61 1.72 -8.49
CA TRP A 154 8.82 2.95 -9.25
C TRP A 154 8.27 4.16 -8.51
N HIS A 155 7.12 3.98 -7.85
CA HIS A 155 6.35 5.04 -7.23
C HIS A 155 6.05 4.69 -5.77
N LEU A 156 6.55 5.51 -4.85
CA LEU A 156 6.23 5.41 -3.43
C LEU A 156 5.53 6.68 -2.96
N ILE A 157 4.31 6.55 -2.44
CA ILE A 157 3.58 7.66 -1.81
C ILE A 157 3.39 7.36 -0.33
N ILE A 158 3.79 8.28 0.53
CA ILE A 158 3.55 8.22 1.97
C ILE A 158 2.93 9.55 2.39
N ILE A 159 1.65 9.58 2.71
CA ILE A 159 0.93 10.83 3.06
C ILE A 159 0.31 10.72 4.44
N MET A 160 0.59 11.69 5.32
CA MET A 160 -0.03 11.84 6.64
C MET A 160 0.02 10.56 7.50
N ASN A 161 1.07 9.74 7.33
CA ASN A 161 1.26 8.56 8.16
C ASN A 161 1.97 8.93 9.46
N THR A 162 1.54 8.30 10.54
CA THR A 162 2.24 8.33 11.83
C THR A 162 3.12 7.11 11.95
N PHE A 163 4.28 7.25 12.60
CA PHE A 163 5.22 6.16 12.81
C PHE A 163 5.35 5.94 14.30
N ASN A 164 5.34 4.68 14.75
CA ASN A 164 5.75 4.37 16.11
C ASN A 164 7.20 4.81 16.31
N GLY A 165 7.54 5.19 17.55
CA GLY A 165 8.83 5.80 17.87
C GLY A 165 10.03 5.05 17.28
N ASN A 166 10.97 5.81 16.72
CA ASN A 166 12.25 5.40 16.15
C ASN A 166 12.21 4.47 14.92
N ILE A 167 11.11 4.39 14.17
CA ILE A 167 11.12 3.67 12.89
C ILE A 167 12.06 4.38 11.89
N GLN A 168 12.93 3.58 11.27
CA GLN A 168 13.79 4.01 10.18
C GLN A 168 13.26 3.49 8.86
N VAL A 169 13.46 4.26 7.79
CA VAL A 169 13.23 3.77 6.42
C VAL A 169 14.30 2.73 6.08
N PRO A 170 13.93 1.51 5.62
CA PRO A 170 14.90 0.45 5.35
C PRO A 170 16.00 0.87 4.35
N ASN A 171 17.25 0.57 4.67
CA ASN A 171 18.40 0.83 3.80
C ASN A 171 18.20 0.35 2.34
N PRO A 172 17.65 -0.86 2.09
CA PRO A 172 17.45 -1.31 0.71
C PRO A 172 16.49 -0.47 -0.12
N LEU A 173 15.61 0.33 0.50
CA LEU A 173 14.67 1.19 -0.23
C LEU A 173 15.41 2.31 -0.96
N TRP A 174 16.47 2.83 -0.34
CA TRP A 174 17.34 3.85 -0.90
C TRP A 174 18.23 3.34 -2.04
N LEU A 175 18.30 2.02 -2.22
CA LEU A 175 19.13 1.35 -3.23
C LEU A 175 18.29 0.85 -4.43
N LEU A 176 16.99 1.16 -4.47
CA LEU A 176 16.13 0.81 -5.59
C LEU A 176 16.46 1.70 -6.79
N GLY A 177 17.15 1.14 -7.77
CA GLY A 177 17.56 1.87 -8.98
C GLY A 177 16.40 2.33 -9.87
N ASP A 178 15.25 1.65 -9.79
CA ASP A 178 14.07 1.95 -10.60
C ASP A 178 13.10 2.95 -9.95
N LEU A 179 13.41 3.44 -8.74
CA LEU A 179 12.55 4.37 -8.00
C LEU A 179 12.62 5.78 -8.63
N GLU A 180 11.63 6.10 -9.48
CA GLU A 180 11.57 7.38 -10.19
C GLU A 180 10.80 8.46 -9.42
N PHE A 181 9.87 8.07 -8.54
CA PHE A 181 9.04 9.04 -7.81
C PHE A 181 8.72 8.55 -6.41
N GLY A 182 9.39 9.13 -5.41
CA GLY A 182 8.97 9.02 -4.01
C GLY A 182 8.32 10.32 -3.56
N LYS A 183 7.03 10.35 -3.20
CA LYS A 183 6.38 11.46 -2.50
C LYS A 183 6.20 11.11 -1.03
N MET A 184 6.80 11.90 -0.14
CA MET A 184 6.60 11.75 1.30
C MET A 184 6.07 13.06 1.90
N GLU A 185 4.88 12.99 2.47
CA GLU A 185 4.19 14.05 3.19
C GLU A 185 3.96 13.58 4.64
N MET A 186 4.70 14.16 5.59
CA MET A 186 4.79 13.63 6.96
C MET A 186 4.63 14.71 8.02
N ASP A 187 4.05 14.33 9.15
CA ASP A 187 3.78 15.19 10.31
C ASP A 187 4.67 14.87 11.54
N THR A 188 5.60 13.89 11.44
CA THR A 188 6.37 13.41 12.60
C THR A 188 7.87 13.71 12.52
N ASN A 189 8.41 14.31 13.58
CA ASN A 189 9.82 14.70 13.71
C ASN A 189 10.80 13.50 13.65
N VAL A 190 10.38 12.30 14.06
CA VAL A 190 11.28 11.14 14.19
C VAL A 190 11.63 10.53 12.84
N LEU A 191 10.64 10.31 11.97
CA LEU A 191 10.92 9.82 10.63
C LEU A 191 11.59 10.89 9.77
N ALA A 192 11.22 12.15 9.96
CA ALA A 192 11.95 13.28 9.37
C ALA A 192 13.43 13.24 9.77
N ASN A 193 13.77 12.95 11.04
CA ASN A 193 15.17 12.77 11.46
C ASN A 193 15.86 11.58 10.80
N SER A 194 15.19 10.42 10.71
CA SER A 194 15.77 9.24 10.04
C SER A 194 16.02 9.50 8.56
N ILE A 195 15.09 10.15 7.87
CA ILE A 195 15.24 10.52 6.46
C ILE A 195 16.35 11.56 6.32
N ARG A 196 16.35 12.62 7.13
CA ARG A 196 17.42 13.63 7.16
C ARG A 196 18.82 13.02 7.33
N ASN A 197 18.97 12.13 8.31
CA ASN A 197 20.26 11.46 8.56
C ASN A 197 20.67 10.63 7.34
N LYS A 198 19.72 9.92 6.72
CA LYS A 198 20.03 9.11 5.55
C LYS A 198 20.40 9.94 4.32
N LEU A 199 19.69 11.05 4.09
CA LEU A 199 20.01 11.98 3.02
C LEU A 199 21.39 12.63 3.22
N ARG A 200 21.78 12.90 4.48
CA ARG A 200 23.16 13.33 4.83
C ARG A 200 24.19 12.25 4.52
N GLU A 201 23.94 11.00 4.92
CA GLU A 201 24.85 9.86 4.64
C GLU A 201 25.07 9.67 3.14
N LEU A 202 24.02 9.87 2.34
CA LEU A 202 24.06 9.68 0.90
C LEU A 202 24.53 10.94 0.14
N ASN A 203 24.91 12.01 0.86
CA ASN A 203 25.29 13.31 0.31
C ASN A 203 24.25 13.91 -0.66
N TYR A 204 22.97 13.59 -0.49
CA TYR A 204 21.92 14.04 -1.42
C TYR A 204 21.43 15.48 -1.15
N VAL A 205 21.51 15.98 0.09
CA VAL A 205 21.03 17.32 0.48
C VAL A 205 22.16 18.19 1.06
N LYS A 206 22.25 19.47 0.68
CA LYS A 206 23.07 20.48 1.38
C LYS A 206 22.47 20.82 2.75
N GLU A 207 23.29 21.00 3.80
CA GLU A 207 22.85 21.24 5.19
C GLU A 207 21.78 22.35 5.35
N GLU A 208 21.81 23.35 4.48
CA GLU A 208 20.94 24.54 4.50
C GLU A 208 19.45 24.22 4.33
N ILE A 209 19.10 23.11 3.65
CA ILE A 209 17.71 22.73 3.37
C ILE A 209 17.10 21.94 4.55
N ILE A 210 17.95 21.33 5.38
CA ILE A 210 17.57 20.36 6.43
C ILE A 210 16.88 21.03 7.64
N HIS A 211 17.07 22.33 7.81
CA HIS A 211 16.44 23.10 8.89
C HIS A 211 14.98 23.49 8.59
N GLN A 212 14.48 23.30 7.36
CA GLN A 212 13.10 23.67 6.98
C GLN A 212 12.05 22.57 7.25
N PHE A 213 12.46 21.38 7.72
CA PHE A 213 11.56 20.26 8.01
C PHE A 213 10.75 20.41 9.32
N GLU A 214 10.46 21.64 9.76
CA GLU A 214 9.73 21.92 11.01
C GLU A 214 8.20 21.78 10.87
N SER A 215 7.68 21.67 9.65
CA SER A 215 6.28 21.36 9.36
C SER A 215 6.14 20.62 8.03
N LYS A 216 4.94 20.06 7.78
CA LYS A 216 4.51 19.31 6.59
C LYS A 216 5.34 19.62 5.33
N TRP A 217 6.11 18.65 4.88
CA TRP A 217 7.06 18.77 3.78
C TRP A 217 6.78 17.72 2.70
N GLU A 218 7.15 18.01 1.46
CA GLU A 218 7.10 17.07 0.33
C GLU A 218 8.52 16.82 -0.17
N LEU A 219 8.99 15.58 -0.03
CA LEU A 219 10.21 15.13 -0.70
C LEU A 219 9.82 14.39 -1.97
N THR A 220 10.39 14.80 -3.10
CA THR A 220 10.34 14.08 -4.36
C THR A 220 11.72 13.52 -4.71
N LEU A 221 11.84 12.20 -4.68
CA LEU A 221 13.04 11.48 -5.12
C LEU A 221 12.86 11.09 -6.59
N LYS A 222 13.77 11.50 -7.48
CA LYS A 222 13.77 11.12 -8.90
C LYS A 222 15.13 10.63 -9.35
N ASN A 223 15.27 9.33 -9.65
CA ASN A 223 16.52 8.73 -10.18
C ASN A 223 17.77 9.06 -9.32
N GLY A 224 17.65 9.06 -8.00
CA GLY A 224 18.75 9.47 -7.11
C GLY A 224 19.12 10.96 -7.16
N CYS A 225 18.34 11.79 -7.86
CA CYS A 225 18.39 13.24 -7.79
C CYS A 225 17.17 13.77 -7.04
N GLU A 226 17.39 14.77 -6.20
CA GLU A 226 16.34 15.38 -5.38
C GLU A 226 15.79 16.64 -6.05
N SER A 227 14.47 16.80 -5.97
CA SER A 227 13.85 18.12 -6.00
C SER A 227 13.04 18.27 -4.71
N LEU A 228 13.49 19.13 -3.80
CA LEU A 228 12.73 19.46 -2.60
C LEU A 228 11.87 20.70 -2.85
N SER A 229 10.58 20.63 -2.52
CA SER A 229 9.71 21.80 -2.46
C SER A 229 9.03 21.86 -1.09
N THR A 230 9.32 22.91 -0.31
CA THR A 230 8.64 23.18 0.95
C THR A 230 7.32 23.89 0.68
N TYR A 231 6.27 23.55 1.44
CA TYR A 231 4.94 24.14 1.29
C TYR A 231 4.87 25.52 1.99
N THR A 232 5.77 26.44 1.62
CA THR A 232 5.59 27.89 1.76
C THR A 232 6.20 28.59 0.53
N GLY A 233 5.56 28.41 -0.63
CA GLY A 233 5.98 29.00 -1.89
C GLY A 233 6.96 28.10 -2.66
N LYS A 234 6.65 27.85 -3.93
CA LYS A 234 7.42 27.00 -4.84
C LYS A 234 8.93 27.31 -4.77
N LEU A 235 9.69 26.37 -4.24
CA LEU A 235 11.06 26.14 -4.70
C LEU A 235 11.03 24.84 -5.50
N GLY A 236 10.94 24.96 -6.83
CA GLY A 236 11.32 23.87 -7.72
C GLY A 236 12.83 23.96 -7.89
N ILE A 237 13.58 23.15 -7.15
CA ILE A 237 15.02 23.04 -7.39
C ILE A 237 15.19 21.96 -8.45
N GLU A 238 15.38 22.38 -9.70
CA GLU A 238 16.00 21.55 -10.71
C GLU A 238 17.51 21.52 -10.42
N LEU A 239 18.01 20.38 -9.95
CA LEU A 239 19.45 20.13 -9.87
C LEU A 239 19.86 19.37 -11.13
N SER A 240 20.45 20.11 -12.07
CA SER A 240 21.14 19.58 -13.24
C SER A 240 22.60 19.33 -12.92
N TRP A 241 23.06 18.07 -12.95
CA TRP A 241 24.43 17.66 -13.32
C TRP A 241 24.41 16.25 -13.91
#